data_AF-A0A7C3LGW8-F1
#
_entry.id   AF-A0A7C3LGW8-F1
#
_cell.length_a   1.000
_cell.length_b   1.000
_cell.length_c   1.000
_cell.angle_alpha   90.00
_cell.angle_beta   90.00
_cell.angle_gamma   90.00
#
_symmetry.space_group_name_H-M   'P 1'
#
loop_
_entity.id
_entity.type
_entity.pdbx_description
1 polymer ?
#
loop_
_entity_poly.entity_id
_entity_poly.type
_entity_poly.pdbx_seq_one_letter_code
_entity_poly.pdbx_strand_id
1 'polypeptide(L)' 'MRRLLFLVLAVVVLGNTGCLINALSSDPNRRILELLVQSEDLRQIEYEVERIMFIDQPSHLTPERVHGGVGQ' A
#
# COMPACT_ATOMS: atom_id res chain seq x y z
N MET A 1 -9.81 26.96 -23.00
CA MET A 1 -10.42 25.77 -22.35
C MET A 1 -9.49 24.55 -22.34
N ARG A 2 -9.10 23.98 -23.49
CA ARG A 2 -8.27 22.75 -23.56
C ARG A 2 -6.89 22.86 -22.86
N ARG A 3 -6.24 24.03 -22.88
CA ARG A 3 -4.96 24.28 -22.18
C ARG A 3 -5.10 24.31 -20.65
N LEU A 4 -6.23 24.81 -20.15
CA LEU A 4 -6.52 24.80 -18.70
C LEU A 4 -6.76 23.38 -18.19
N LEU A 5 -7.44 22.54 -18.98
CA LEU A 5 -7.61 21.12 -18.65
C LEU A 5 -6.27 20.39 -18.53
N PHE A 6 -5.32 20.64 -19.44
CA PHE A 6 -3.99 20.04 -19.34
C PHE A 6 -3.19 20.53 -18.12
N LEU A 7 -3.34 21.80 -17.72
CA LEU A 7 -2.70 22.31 -16.50
C LEU A 7 -3.28 21.67 -15.24
N VAL A 8 -4.61 21.54 -15.14
CA VAL A 8 -5.26 20.87 -14.00
C VAL A 8 -4.85 19.41 -13.92
N LEU A 9 -4.83 18.70 -15.05
CA LEU A 9 -4.36 17.31 -15.11
C LEU A 9 -2.90 17.20 -14.63
N ALA A 10 -2.02 18.09 -15.07
CA ALA A 10 -0.62 18.08 -14.67
C ALA A 10 -0.45 18.31 -13.16
N VAL A 11 -1.20 19.23 -12.57
CA VAL A 11 -1.17 19.48 -11.11
C VAL A 11 -1.66 18.26 -10.33
N VAL A 12 -2.74 17.61 -10.78
CA VAL A 12 -3.25 16.40 -10.12
C VAL A 12 -2.23 15.27 -10.21
N VAL A 13 -1.63 15.02 -11.37
CA VAL A 13 -0.64 13.95 -11.55
C VAL A 13 0.62 14.20 -10.70
N LEU A 14 1.14 15.44 -10.70
CA LEU A 14 2.34 15.80 -9.95
C LEU A 14 2.11 15.90 -8.44
N GLY A 15 0.88 16.20 -8.00
CA GLY A 15 0.53 16.27 -6.58
C GLY A 15 0.49 14.90 -5.88
N ASN A 16 0.27 13.82 -6.61
CA ASN A 16 0.14 12.47 -6.04
C ASN A 16 1.47 11.74 -5.86
N THR A 17 2.55 12.17 -6.50
CA THR A 17 3.84 11.45 -6.45
C THR A 17 4.65 11.72 -5.18
N GLY A 18 4.17 12.59 -4.28
CA GLY A 18 4.88 12.92 -3.04
C GLY A 18 6.22 13.64 -3.24
N CYS A 19 6.56 14.05 -4.46
CA CYS A 19 7.86 14.65 -4.77
C CYS A 19 7.96 16.15 -4.42
N LEU A 20 6.84 16.81 -4.14
CA LEU A 20 6.79 18.26 -3.94
C LEU A 20 7.11 18.67 -2.49
N ILE A 21 6.85 17.80 -1.53
CA ILE A 21 7.04 18.05 -0.09
C ILE A 21 7.61 16.78 0.53
N ASN A 22 8.62 16.93 1.37
CA ASN A 22 9.19 15.80 2.10
C ASN A 22 8.14 15.26 3.08
N ALA A 23 7.64 14.05 2.84
CA ALA A 23 6.59 13.43 3.66
C ALA A 23 7.11 12.97 5.03
N LEU A 24 8.42 12.77 5.16
CA LEU A 24 9.08 12.35 6.39
C LEU A 24 9.97 13.46 6.94
N SER A 25 10.22 13.41 8.24
CA SER A 25 11.15 14.30 8.92
C SER A 25 12.57 14.18 8.35
N SER A 26 13.27 15.31 8.29
CA SER A 26 14.68 15.37 7.91
C SER A 26 15.62 14.85 9.02
N ASP A 27 15.15 14.82 10.28
CA ASP A 27 15.92 14.26 11.39
C ASP A 27 15.89 12.72 11.32
N PRO A 28 17.04 12.04 11.18
CA PRO A 28 17.09 10.60 11.03
C PRO A 28 16.48 9.85 12.22
N ASN A 29 16.61 10.38 13.44
CA ASN A 29 16.09 9.69 14.62
C ASN A 29 14.56 9.67 14.64
N ARG A 30 13.92 10.77 14.22
CA ARG A 30 12.45 10.82 14.07
C ARG A 30 11.97 10.04 12.85
N ARG A 31 12.70 10.14 11.74
CA ARG A 31 12.38 9.45 10.49
C ARG A 31 12.29 7.93 10.66
N ILE A 32 13.17 7.32 11.45
CA ILE A 32 13.13 5.87 11.70
C ILE A 32 11.84 5.47 12.41
N LEU A 33 11.39 6.25 13.39
CA LEU A 33 10.14 5.99 14.10
C LEU A 33 8.94 6.14 13.18
N GLU A 34 8.92 7.19 12.35
CA GLU A 34 7.88 7.42 11.34
C GLU A 34 7.80 6.23 10.35
N LEU A 35 8.94 5.76 9.84
CA LEU A 35 9.00 4.60 8.94
C LEU A 35 8.52 3.31 9.60
N LEU A 36 8.84 3.10 10.88
CA LEU A 36 8.44 1.91 11.62
C LEU A 36 6.92 1.89 11.79
N VAL A 37 6.33 2.99 12.24
CA VAL A 37 4.87 3.13 12.37
C VAL A 37 4.20 2.93 11.01
N GLN A 38 4.69 3.59 9.97
CA GLN A 38 4.14 3.44 8.62
C GLN A 38 4.22 2.00 8.12
N SER A 39 5.30 1.28 8.42
CA SER A 39 5.43 -0.13 8.02
C SER A 39 4.44 -1.04 8.73
N GLU A 40 4.12 -0.76 10.00
CA GLU A 40 3.15 -1.56 10.74
C GLU A 40 1.70 -1.26 10.32
N ASP A 41 1.37 0.01 10.09
CA ASP A 41 0.08 0.40 9.55
C ASP A 41 -0.19 -0.28 8.19
N LEU A 42 0.82 -0.36 7.32
CA LEU A 42 0.70 -1.06 6.03
C LEU A 42 0.43 -2.56 6.18
N ARG A 43 1.09 -3.23 7.15
CA ARG A 43 0.85 -4.66 7.45
C ARG A 43 -0.57 -4.87 7.97
N GLN A 44 -1.06 -3.96 8.81
CA GLN A 44 -2.42 -4.04 9.33
C GLN A 44 -3.46 -3.84 8.23
N ILE A 45 -3.25 -2.86 7.34
CA ILE A 45 -4.13 -2.64 6.17
C ILE A 45 -4.17 -3.89 5.29
N GLU A 46 -3.02 -4.51 5.00
CA GLU A 46 -2.95 -5.72 4.18
C GLU A 46 -3.78 -6.86 4.79
N TYR A 47 -3.64 -7.10 6.09
CA TYR A 47 -4.43 -8.09 6.81
C TYR A 47 -5.94 -7.78 6.77
N GLU A 48 -6.31 -6.50 6.93
CA GLU A 48 -7.72 -6.09 6.86
C GLU A 48 -8.30 -6.23 5.45
N VAL A 49 -7.51 -5.96 4.41
CA VAL A 49 -7.92 -6.15 3.00
C VAL A 49 -8.15 -7.63 2.71
N GLU A 50 -7.26 -8.52 3.15
CA GLU A 50 -7.43 -9.97 2.98
C GLU A 50 -8.74 -10.45 3.62
N ARG A 51 -9.02 -9.95 4.83
CA ARG A 51 -10.23 -10.26 5.58
C ARG A 51 -11.50 -9.69 4.96
N ILE A 52 -11.47 -8.44 4.46
CA ILE A 52 -12.63 -7.81 3.79
C ILE A 52 -12.95 -8.54 2.48
N MET A 53 -11.93 -9.01 1.77
CA MET A 53 -12.08 -9.74 0.52
C MET A 53 -12.29 -11.24 0.72
N PHE A 54 -12.43 -11.70 1.97
CA PHE A 54 -12.68 -13.10 2.33
C PHE A 54 -11.65 -14.09 1.77
N ILE A 55 -10.41 -13.65 1.55
CA ILE A 55 -9.31 -14.48 1.06
C ILE A 55 -8.77 -15.39 2.17
N ASP A 56 -8.87 -14.94 3.42
CA ASP A 56 -8.46 -15.66 4.63
C ASP A 56 -9.44 -16.78 5.04
N GLN A 57 -10.60 -16.89 4.37
CA GLN A 57 -11.60 -17.90 4.71
C GLN A 57 -11.26 -19.27 4.13
N PRO A 58 -11.37 -20.34 4.94
CA PRO A 58 -11.15 -21.69 4.44
C PRO A 58 -12.20 -22.05 3.39
N SER A 59 -11.77 -22.52 2.22
CA SER A 59 -12.68 -23.00 1.18
C SER A 59 -13.53 -24.16 1.69
N HIS A 60 -14.84 -24.11 1.50
CA HIS A 60 -15.76 -25.21 1.84
C HIS A 60 -15.73 -26.39 0.83
N LEU A 61 -14.81 -26.37 -0.13
CA LEU A 61 -14.63 -27.41 -1.15
C LEU A 61 -13.56 -28.42 -0.69
N THR A 62 -13.65 -29.65 -1.18
CA THR A 62 -12.70 -30.74 -0.87
C THR A 62 -11.26 -30.30 -1.13
N PRO A 63 -10.32 -30.54 -0.19
CA PRO A 63 -9.02 -29.91 -0.23
C PRO A 63 -8.09 -30.64 -1.21
N GLU A 64 -8.13 -30.29 -2.49
CA GLU A 64 -6.95 -30.53 -3.32
C GLU A 64 -5.98 -29.36 -3.10
N ARG A 65 -5.21 -29.46 -2.02
CA ARG A 65 -4.16 -28.51 -1.68
C ARG A 65 -2.94 -28.77 -2.57
N VAL A 66 -2.96 -28.27 -3.80
CA VAL A 66 -1.71 -27.98 -4.50
C VAL A 66 -1.10 -26.73 -3.86
N HIS A 67 -0.50 -26.94 -2.70
CA HIS A 67 0.39 -25.96 -2.10
C HIS A 67 1.51 -25.72 -3.11
N GLY A 68 1.57 -24.51 -3.67
CA GLY A 68 2.66 -24.06 -4.52
C GLY A 68 3.97 -24.27 -3.76
N GLY A 69 4.79 -25.19 -4.27
CA GLY A 69 5.82 -25.83 -3.48
C GLY A 69 6.84 -24.88 -2.86
N VAL A 70 7.21 -25.19 -1.62
CA VAL A 70 8.61 -25.29 -1.19
C VAL A 70 8.70 -26.47 -0.22
N GLY A 71 9.33 -27.56 -0.67
CA GLY A 71 9.91 -28.60 0.20
C GLY A 71 8.99 -29.73 0.66
N GLN A 72 9.33 -30.95 0.22
CA GLN A 72 9.23 -32.13 1.07
C GLN A 72 10.18 -32.01 2.28
#